data_AF-A0A954KEE6-F1
#
_entry.id   AF-A0A954KEE6-F1
#
_cell.length_a   1.000
_cell.length_b   1.000
_cell.length_c   1.000
_cell.angle_alpha   90.00
_cell.angle_beta   90.00
_cell.angle_gamma   90.00
#
_symmetry.space_group_name_H-M   'P 1'
#
loop_
_entity.id
_entity.type
_entity.pdbx_description
1 polymer ?
#
loop_
_entity_poly.entity_id
_entity_poly.type
_entity_poly.pdbx_seq_one_letter_code
_entity_poly.pdbx_strand_id
1 'polypeptide(L)'
;MSNCSHCCHELTTSDHQCPHCGEPHAGETTPVSPTIEEPIAHFTNIAEAGYFHSELEGHLDCEVHLKTQDHFDAPSASWRTDYILTVPATHADRATAVLKQLVSNTDNFEFHDFGIESVPDCSVLPDVTQPQDSRIHWTPIVLTLAAGTFVVWATNQVQFGLRGPADRDANGISLWDTLTENKDPWVQRLPGGRRREISASPDQDIAILREDTDGDGILDRVSRIRSGQ
;
A
#
# COMPACT_ATOMS: atom_id res chain seq x y z
N MET A 1 16.96 23.81 -22.16
CA MET A 1 17.11 24.45 -23.48
C MET A 1 17.11 23.33 -24.49
N SER A 2 16.17 23.37 -25.43
CA SER A 2 15.96 22.31 -26.41
C SER A 2 16.67 22.72 -27.69
N ASN A 3 17.46 21.83 -28.30
CA ASN A 3 18.11 22.10 -29.58
C ASN A 3 17.38 21.39 -30.71
N CYS A 4 17.32 22.02 -31.88
CA CYS A 4 16.73 21.40 -33.06
C CYS A 4 17.59 20.19 -33.47
N SER A 5 16.98 19.01 -33.59
CA SER A 5 17.69 17.78 -33.99
C SER A 5 18.29 17.87 -35.39
N HIS A 6 17.80 18.78 -36.24
CA HIS A 6 18.21 18.89 -37.63
C HIS A 6 19.31 19.94 -37.88
N CYS A 7 19.30 21.06 -37.14
CA CYS A 7 20.24 22.18 -37.36
C CYS A 7 20.99 22.64 -36.10
N CYS A 8 20.78 21.97 -34.96
CA CYS A 8 21.41 22.27 -33.66
C CYS A 8 21.18 23.69 -33.12
N HIS A 9 20.24 24.46 -33.69
CA HIS A 9 19.90 25.78 -33.19
C HIS A 9 19.16 25.67 -31.85
N GLU A 10 19.51 26.54 -30.89
CA GLU A 10 18.82 26.65 -29.60
C GLU A 10 17.41 27.21 -29.84
N LEU A 11 16.39 26.53 -29.32
CA LEU A 11 15.01 26.99 -29.44
C LEU A 11 14.54 27.63 -28.14
N THR A 12 13.91 28.78 -28.31
CA THR A 12 13.03 29.39 -27.31
C THR A 12 11.77 28.55 -27.19
N THR A 13 11.39 28.22 -25.95
CA THR A 13 10.33 27.26 -25.57
C THR A 13 8.92 27.54 -26.10
N SER A 14 8.71 28.59 -26.89
CA SER A 14 7.42 29.00 -27.44
C SER A 14 7.25 28.73 -28.94
N ASP A 15 8.29 28.33 -29.67
CA ASP A 15 8.22 28.21 -31.13
C ASP A 15 8.01 26.76 -31.59
N HIS A 16 6.83 26.48 -32.15
CA HIS A 16 6.43 25.15 -32.66
C HIS A 16 7.18 24.73 -33.94
N GLN A 17 7.90 25.66 -34.57
CA GLN A 17 8.71 25.42 -35.77
C GLN A 17 10.07 26.07 -35.61
N CYS A 18 11.12 25.37 -36.08
CA CYS A 18 12.45 25.96 -36.07
C CYS A 18 12.52 27.11 -37.09
N PRO A 19 12.89 28.34 -36.70
CA PRO A 19 12.92 29.48 -37.61
C PRO A 19 13.97 29.34 -38.72
N HIS A 20 14.92 28.42 -38.57
CA HIS A 20 16.05 28.29 -39.47
C HIS A 20 15.90 27.21 -40.54
N CYS A 21 15.20 26.11 -40.25
CA CYS A 21 14.97 25.02 -41.20
C CYS A 21 13.49 24.80 -41.54
N GLY A 22 12.56 25.43 -40.83
CA GLY A 22 11.12 25.28 -41.07
C GLY A 22 10.55 23.91 -40.69
N GLU A 23 11.37 22.99 -40.19
CA GLU A 23 10.91 21.67 -39.76
C GLU A 23 10.06 21.82 -38.49
N PRO A 24 8.86 21.22 -38.46
CA PRO A 24 8.06 21.13 -37.25
C PRO A 24 8.84 20.34 -36.20
N HIS A 25 8.77 20.78 -34.95
CA HIS A 25 9.41 20.06 -33.87
C HIS A 25 8.82 18.66 -33.76
N ALA A 26 9.60 17.63 -34.12
CA ALA A 26 9.25 16.22 -33.92
C ALA A 26 9.09 15.81 -32.44
N GLY A 27 9.11 16.79 -31.51
CA GLY A 27 8.92 16.59 -30.07
C GLY A 27 7.52 16.97 -29.57
N GLU A 28 6.63 17.49 -30.43
CA GLU A 28 5.24 17.64 -30.07
C GLU A 28 4.53 16.32 -30.36
N THR A 29 4.83 15.33 -29.50
CA THR A 29 4.00 14.14 -29.32
C THR A 29 2.59 14.68 -29.14
N THR A 30 1.75 14.50 -30.16
CA THR A 30 0.33 14.85 -30.10
C THR A 30 -0.16 14.44 -28.73
N PRO A 31 -0.72 15.34 -27.89
CA PRO A 31 -1.17 14.96 -26.56
C PRO A 31 -2.13 13.81 -26.75
N VAL A 32 -1.65 12.61 -26.44
CA VAL A 32 -2.44 11.38 -26.55
C VAL A 32 -3.60 11.67 -25.65
N SER A 33 -4.80 11.82 -26.23
CA SER A 33 -6.02 12.06 -25.47
C SER A 33 -5.98 11.12 -24.27
N PRO A 34 -6.07 11.63 -23.04
CA PRO A 34 -5.82 10.83 -21.85
C PRO A 34 -6.69 9.59 -21.95
N THR A 35 -6.06 8.44 -22.12
CA THR A 35 -6.78 7.18 -22.18
C THR A 35 -7.42 7.03 -20.81
N ILE A 36 -8.75 6.99 -20.78
CA ILE A 36 -9.48 6.88 -19.53
C ILE A 36 -9.19 5.48 -18.99
N GLU A 37 -8.41 5.42 -17.92
CA GLU A 37 -8.08 4.19 -17.21
C GLU A 37 -9.10 3.97 -16.10
N GLU A 38 -9.57 2.73 -15.97
CA GLU A 38 -10.56 2.31 -14.99
C GLU A 38 -9.94 1.30 -14.02
N PRO A 39 -10.09 1.49 -12.70
CA PRO A 39 -9.59 0.55 -11.70
C PRO A 39 -10.45 -0.72 -11.69
N ILE A 40 -9.80 -1.87 -11.83
CA ILE A 40 -10.47 -3.18 -11.85
C ILE A 40 -10.31 -3.95 -10.53
N ALA A 41 -9.23 -3.70 -9.79
CA ALA A 41 -8.94 -4.38 -8.53
C ALA A 41 -7.98 -3.60 -7.64
N HIS A 42 -8.08 -3.85 -6.34
CA HIS A 42 -7.25 -3.26 -5.29
C HIS A 42 -6.62 -4.39 -4.45
N PHE A 43 -5.32 -4.28 -4.20
CA PHE A 43 -4.54 -5.23 -3.42
C PHE A 43 -3.78 -4.51 -2.32
N THR A 44 -3.66 -5.16 -1.17
CA THR A 44 -2.84 -4.67 -0.04
C THR A 44 -1.41 -5.23 -0.09
N ASN A 45 -1.14 -6.16 -1.00
CA ASN A 45 0.13 -6.86 -1.15
C ASN A 45 0.66 -6.72 -2.58
N ILE A 46 1.90 -6.25 -2.72
CA ILE A 46 2.56 -6.07 -4.02
C ILE A 46 2.75 -7.38 -4.79
N ALA A 47 2.96 -8.49 -4.08
CA ALA A 47 3.18 -9.79 -4.70
C ALA A 47 1.90 -10.32 -5.38
N GLU A 48 0.76 -10.19 -4.71
CA GLU A 48 -0.55 -10.55 -5.28
C GLU A 48 -0.88 -9.66 -6.47
N ALA A 49 -0.67 -8.35 -6.34
CA ALA A 49 -0.91 -7.41 -7.42
C ALA A 49 -0.04 -7.71 -8.66
N GLY A 50 1.24 -8.05 -8.46
CA GLY A 50 2.16 -8.44 -9.54
C GLY A 50 1.80 -9.77 -10.20
N TYR A 51 1.31 -10.74 -9.42
CA TYR A 51 0.81 -12.00 -9.96
C TYR A 51 -0.40 -11.77 -10.89
N PHE A 52 -1.43 -11.05 -10.42
CA PHE A 52 -2.61 -10.78 -11.23
C PHE A 52 -2.33 -9.84 -12.41
N HIS A 53 -1.38 -8.91 -12.27
CA HIS A 53 -0.87 -8.11 -13.38
C HIS A 53 -0.35 -9.00 -14.51
N SER A 54 0.58 -9.91 -14.20
CA SER A 54 1.16 -10.83 -15.19
C SER A 54 0.15 -11.78 -15.80
N GLU A 55 -0.81 -12.30 -15.01
CA GLU A 55 -1.85 -13.18 -15.53
C GLU A 55 -2.80 -12.43 -16.48
N LEU A 56 -3.16 -11.19 -16.17
CA LEU A 56 -4.04 -10.39 -17.02
C LEU A 56 -3.35 -9.99 -18.34
N GLU A 57 -2.06 -9.64 -18.31
CA GLU A 57 -1.29 -9.39 -19.54
C GLU A 57 -1.24 -10.61 -20.47
N GLY A 58 -1.29 -11.83 -19.93
CA GLY A 58 -1.35 -13.05 -20.73
C GLY A 58 -2.71 -13.30 -21.40
N HIS A 59 -3.79 -12.72 -20.88
CA HIS A 59 -5.17 -12.98 -21.33
C HIS A 59 -5.82 -11.83 -22.10
N LEU A 60 -5.27 -10.62 -21.99
CA LEU A 60 -5.80 -9.40 -22.57
C LEU A 60 -4.85 -8.82 -23.60
N ASP A 61 -5.40 -8.39 -24.74
CA ASP A 61 -4.66 -7.68 -25.78
C ASP A 61 -4.55 -6.16 -25.45
N CYS A 62 -4.40 -5.80 -24.17
CA CYS A 62 -4.26 -4.42 -23.73
C CYS A 62 -3.20 -4.28 -22.63
N GLU A 63 -2.67 -3.07 -22.50
CA GLU A 63 -1.71 -2.75 -21.45
C GLU A 63 -2.43 -2.65 -20.11
N VAL A 64 -1.94 -3.41 -19.12
CA VAL A 64 -2.43 -3.37 -17.74
C VAL A 64 -1.44 -2.54 -16.94
N HIS A 65 -1.93 -1.53 -16.23
CA HIS A 65 -1.09 -0.69 -15.39
C HIS A 65 -1.28 -1.03 -13.92
N LEU A 66 -0.16 -1.13 -13.20
CA LEU A 66 -0.13 -1.27 -11.75
C LEU A 66 0.25 0.07 -11.12
N LYS A 67 -0.67 0.68 -10.38
CA LYS A 67 -0.45 1.93 -9.66
C LYS A 67 -0.31 1.69 -8.17
N THR A 68 0.56 2.46 -7.54
CA THR A 68 0.68 2.50 -6.08
C THR A 68 -0.07 3.73 -5.56
N GLN A 69 -0.95 3.53 -4.59
CA GLN A 69 -1.69 4.61 -3.95
C GLN A 69 -1.50 4.52 -2.44
N ASP A 70 -0.87 5.55 -1.88
CA ASP A 70 -0.79 5.72 -0.43
C ASP A 70 -2.04 6.43 0.09
N HIS A 71 -2.67 5.88 1.11
CA HIS A 71 -3.77 6.52 1.82
C HIS A 71 -3.54 6.49 3.33
N PHE A 72 -4.00 7.53 4.01
CA PHE A 72 -3.96 7.59 5.46
C PHE A 72 -5.23 6.97 6.03
N ASP A 73 -5.09 5.84 6.72
CA ASP A 73 -6.17 5.17 7.43
C ASP A 73 -6.34 5.81 8.81
N ALA A 74 -7.24 6.80 8.89
CA ALA A 74 -7.49 7.57 10.11
C ALA A 74 -7.88 6.69 11.33
N PRO A 75 -8.76 5.68 11.20
CA PRO A 75 -9.06 4.73 12.28
C PRO A 75 -7.84 4.03 12.90
N SER A 76 -6.86 3.63 12.08
CA SER A 76 -5.63 2.99 12.57
C SER A 76 -4.49 3.98 12.83
N ALA A 77 -4.68 5.25 12.48
CA ALA A 77 -3.65 6.29 12.49
C ALA A 77 -2.36 5.87 11.78
N SER A 78 -2.48 5.12 10.68
CA SER A 78 -1.36 4.58 9.93
C SER A 78 -1.46 4.93 8.44
N TRP A 79 -0.30 5.06 7.80
CA TRP A 79 -0.24 5.11 6.33
C TRP A 79 -0.30 3.69 5.79
N ARG A 80 -1.13 3.49 4.77
CA ARG A 80 -1.26 2.23 4.05
C ARG A 80 -0.98 2.47 2.58
N THR A 81 -0.36 1.47 1.96
CA THR A 81 -0.05 1.47 0.54
C THR A 81 -0.91 0.42 -0.12
N ASP A 82 -1.80 0.84 -1.01
CA ASP A 82 -2.58 -0.04 -1.86
C ASP A 82 -1.98 -0.10 -3.26
N TYR A 83 -2.20 -1.22 -3.92
CA TYR A 83 -1.79 -1.49 -5.29
C TYR A 83 -3.04 -1.67 -6.14
N ILE A 84 -3.21 -0.79 -7.13
CA ILE A 84 -4.42 -0.71 -7.94
C ILE A 84 -4.09 -1.14 -9.35
N LEU A 85 -4.79 -2.17 -9.83
CA LEU A 85 -4.74 -2.55 -11.24
C LEU A 85 -5.73 -1.70 -12.02
N THR A 86 -5.23 -1.02 -13.05
CA THR A 86 -6.02 -0.19 -13.96
C THR A 86 -5.85 -0.68 -15.39
N VAL A 87 -6.91 -0.61 -16.18
CA VAL A 87 -6.91 -0.93 -17.62
C VAL A 87 -7.66 0.16 -18.38
N PRO A 88 -7.48 0.29 -19.71
CA PRO A 88 -8.33 1.16 -20.51
C PRO A 88 -9.81 0.82 -20.32
N ALA A 89 -10.66 1.84 -20.14
CA ALA A 89 -12.09 1.66 -19.87
C ALA A 89 -12.82 0.76 -20.90
N THR A 90 -12.34 0.74 -22.14
CA THR A 90 -12.86 -0.15 -23.20
C THR A 90 -12.69 -1.65 -22.92
N HIS A 91 -11.81 -2.02 -21.98
CA HIS A 91 -11.47 -3.39 -21.63
C HIS A 91 -11.83 -3.75 -20.18
N ALA A 92 -12.35 -2.81 -19.38
CA ALA A 92 -12.60 -2.98 -17.94
C ALA A 92 -13.53 -4.15 -17.62
N ASP A 93 -14.66 -4.27 -18.33
CA ASP A 93 -15.62 -5.36 -18.13
C ASP A 93 -15.00 -6.74 -18.39
N ARG A 94 -14.24 -6.86 -19.49
CA ARG A 94 -13.58 -8.11 -19.87
C ARG A 94 -12.47 -8.46 -18.87
N ALA A 95 -11.65 -7.50 -18.49
CA ALA A 95 -10.58 -7.69 -17.50
C ALA A 95 -11.15 -8.14 -16.15
N THR A 96 -12.25 -7.52 -15.70
CA THR A 96 -12.94 -7.89 -14.47
C THR A 96 -13.50 -9.32 -14.53
N ALA A 97 -14.04 -9.74 -15.68
CA ALA A 97 -14.52 -11.10 -15.87
C ALA A 97 -13.39 -12.14 -15.81
N VAL A 98 -12.25 -11.87 -16.46
CA VAL A 98 -11.06 -12.72 -16.41
C VAL A 98 -10.51 -12.81 -14.99
N LEU A 99 -10.40 -11.67 -14.30
CA LEU A 99 -9.92 -11.64 -12.92
C LEU A 99 -10.79 -12.48 -11.98
N LYS A 100 -12.13 -12.38 -12.11
CA LYS A 100 -13.07 -13.23 -11.34
C LYS A 100 -12.86 -14.72 -11.62
N GLN A 101 -12.62 -15.07 -12.88
CA GLN A 101 -12.34 -16.45 -13.27
C GLN A 101 -11.02 -16.95 -12.66
N LEU A 102 -9.95 -16.14 -12.68
CA LEU A 102 -8.67 -16.47 -12.06
C LEU A 102 -8.79 -16.69 -10.55
N VAL A 103 -9.52 -15.81 -9.86
CA VAL A 103 -9.78 -15.95 -8.42
C VAL A 103 -10.57 -17.22 -8.14
N SER A 104 -11.66 -17.47 -8.88
CA SER A 104 -12.45 -18.69 -8.72
C SER A 104 -11.66 -19.97 -9.02
N ASN A 105 -10.71 -19.93 -9.95
CA ASN A 105 -9.82 -21.05 -10.22
C ASN A 105 -8.82 -21.27 -9.09
N THR A 106 -8.31 -20.19 -8.48
CA THR A 106 -7.35 -20.24 -7.37
C THR A 106 -7.99 -20.88 -6.13
N ASP A 107 -9.25 -20.56 -5.82
CA ASP A 107 -9.97 -21.18 -4.69
C ASP A 107 -10.19 -22.70 -4.88
N ASN A 108 -10.25 -23.16 -6.13
CA ASN A 108 -10.37 -24.59 -6.45
C ASN A 108 -9.03 -25.33 -6.40
N PHE A 109 -7.90 -24.62 -6.42
CA PHE A 109 -6.67 -25.15 -5.85
C PHE A 109 -6.77 -25.00 -4.34
N GLU A 110 -7.71 -25.74 -3.73
CA GLU A 110 -7.59 -26.16 -2.34
C GLU A 110 -6.13 -26.51 -2.17
N PHE A 111 -5.45 -25.80 -1.27
CA PHE A 111 -4.14 -26.15 -0.79
C PHE A 111 -4.19 -27.66 -0.57
N HIS A 112 -3.71 -28.42 -1.55
CA HIS A 112 -3.38 -29.81 -1.38
C HIS A 112 -2.32 -29.67 -0.34
N ASP A 113 -2.77 -29.88 0.89
CA ASP A 113 -2.04 -29.77 2.12
C ASP A 113 -0.64 -30.18 1.72
N PHE A 114 0.29 -29.22 1.70
CA PHE A 114 1.68 -29.58 1.86
C PHE A 114 1.73 -30.13 3.28
N GLY A 115 1.05 -31.27 3.55
CA GLY A 115 1.74 -32.50 3.28
C GLY A 115 3.07 -32.31 3.96
N ILE A 116 2.96 -32.09 5.27
CA ILE A 116 3.95 -32.50 6.22
C ILE A 116 4.01 -34.01 5.97
N GLU A 117 4.58 -34.42 4.83
CA GLU A 117 5.25 -35.68 4.66
C GLU A 117 6.27 -35.58 5.78
N SER A 118 5.86 -36.18 6.90
CA SER A 118 6.71 -36.52 8.01
C SER A 118 8.00 -36.97 7.37
N VAL A 119 9.03 -36.13 7.50
CA VAL A 119 10.37 -36.41 6.99
C VAL A 119 10.64 -37.86 7.40
N PRO A 120 10.80 -38.80 6.44
CA PRO A 120 11.06 -40.18 6.81
C PRO A 120 12.28 -40.15 7.72
N ASP A 121 12.13 -40.78 8.88
CA ASP A 121 13.16 -40.89 9.90
C ASP A 121 14.43 -41.48 9.25
N CYS A 122 15.33 -40.60 8.81
CA CYS A 122 16.59 -40.94 8.16
C CYS A 122 17.59 -41.40 9.22
N SER A 123 17.24 -42.48 9.91
CA SER A 123 18.07 -43.23 10.84
C SER A 123 18.81 -44.38 10.14
N VAL A 124 19.20 -44.20 8.88
CA VAL A 124 20.09 -45.13 8.17
C VAL A 124 21.27 -44.37 7.58
N LEU A 125 22.39 -44.46 8.30
CA LEU A 125 23.73 -44.04 7.89
C LEU A 125 24.14 -44.70 6.56
N PRO A 126 24.54 -43.94 5.54
CA PRO A 126 25.62 -44.35 4.66
C PRO A 126 26.93 -43.74 5.18
N ASP A 127 27.88 -44.63 5.48
CA ASP A 127 29.29 -44.32 5.71
C ASP A 127 29.86 -43.67 4.45
N VAL A 128 29.87 -42.34 4.41
CA VAL A 128 30.51 -41.54 3.35
C VAL A 128 31.65 -40.78 3.99
N THR A 129 32.83 -41.39 3.94
CA THR A 129 34.11 -40.68 4.01
C THR A 129 34.19 -39.69 2.84
N GLN A 130 33.78 -38.45 3.08
CA GLN A 130 34.12 -37.30 2.25
C GLN A 130 35.07 -36.35 3.01
N PRO A 131 36.03 -35.73 2.32
CA PRO A 131 37.06 -34.90 2.95
C PRO A 131 36.46 -33.58 3.46
N GLN A 132 36.93 -33.20 4.65
CA GLN A 132 36.61 -31.95 5.30
C GLN A 132 37.04 -30.75 4.45
N ASP A 133 36.07 -30.05 3.88
CA ASP A 133 36.17 -28.60 3.67
C ASP A 133 35.20 -27.93 4.64
N SER A 134 35.73 -27.54 5.80
CA SER A 134 35.00 -26.82 6.85
C SER A 134 34.72 -25.39 6.42
N ARG A 135 33.76 -25.21 5.53
CA ARG A 135 33.09 -23.91 5.32
C ARG A 135 31.81 -23.96 6.12
N ILE A 136 31.83 -23.33 7.29
CA ILE A 136 30.66 -23.17 8.14
C ILE A 136 29.55 -22.57 7.28
N HIS A 137 28.49 -23.35 7.03
CA HIS A 137 27.33 -22.92 6.26
C HIS A 137 26.50 -21.97 7.13
N TRP A 138 26.87 -20.70 7.15
CA TRP A 138 26.17 -19.65 7.90
C TRP A 138 24.76 -19.35 7.37
N THR A 139 24.50 -19.69 6.10
CA THR A 139 23.25 -19.40 5.40
C THR A 139 22.00 -19.87 6.16
N PRO A 140 21.87 -21.14 6.57
CA PRO A 140 20.70 -21.61 7.33
C PRO A 140 20.52 -20.92 8.70
N ILE A 141 21.62 -20.54 9.36
CA ILE A 141 21.57 -19.85 10.67
C ILE A 141 21.06 -18.40 10.51
N VAL A 142 21.56 -17.69 9.50
CA VAL A 142 21.11 -16.32 9.20
C VAL A 142 19.64 -16.32 8.78
N LEU A 143 19.21 -17.33 8.01
CA LEU A 143 17.85 -17.41 7.49
C LEU A 143 16.81 -17.70 8.60
N THR A 144 17.15 -18.58 9.55
CA THR A 144 16.30 -18.87 10.72
C THR A 144 16.22 -17.69 11.69
N LEU A 145 17.31 -16.97 11.92
CA LEU A 145 17.29 -15.73 12.70
C LEU A 145 16.45 -14.64 12.04
N ALA A 146 16.55 -14.45 10.72
CA ALA A 146 15.76 -13.48 9.98
C ALA A 146 14.26 -13.80 10.04
N ALA A 147 13.88 -15.07 9.83
CA ALA A 147 12.50 -15.53 9.93
C ALA A 147 11.93 -15.35 11.35
N GLY A 148 12.69 -15.69 12.39
CA GLY A 148 12.27 -15.48 13.78
C GLY A 148 12.07 -14.01 14.13
N THR A 149 12.94 -13.12 13.62
CA THR A 149 12.83 -11.67 13.84
C THR A 149 11.59 -11.10 13.15
N PHE A 150 11.26 -11.59 11.95
CA PHE A 150 10.07 -11.18 11.20
C PHE A 150 8.77 -11.57 11.93
N VAL A 151 8.71 -12.77 12.53
CA VAL A 151 7.54 -13.22 13.30
C VAL A 151 7.33 -12.36 14.56
N VAL A 152 8.39 -12.02 15.29
CA VAL A 152 8.28 -11.14 16.47
C VAL A 152 7.84 -9.72 16.08
N TRP A 153 8.34 -9.21 14.96
CA TRP A 153 7.91 -7.91 14.44
C TRP A 153 6.45 -7.93 13.97
N ALA A 154 6.03 -8.97 13.23
CA ALA A 154 4.67 -9.13 12.74
C ALA A 154 3.66 -9.28 13.89
N THR A 155 3.99 -10.04 14.93
CA THR A 155 3.12 -10.21 16.11
C THR A 155 2.98 -8.93 16.93
N ASN A 156 4.03 -8.10 17.02
CA ASN A 156 3.93 -6.77 17.63
C ASN A 156 3.11 -5.78 16.78
N GLN A 157 3.14 -5.89 15.44
CA GLN A 157 2.32 -5.06 14.55
C GLN A 157 0.84 -5.43 14.61
N VAL A 158 0.51 -6.73 14.70
CA VAL A 158 -0.89 -7.21 14.72
C VAL A 158 -1.64 -6.83 16.02
N GLN A 159 -0.92 -6.55 17.11
CA GLN A 159 -1.55 -6.07 18.36
C GLN A 159 -1.98 -4.60 18.30
N PHE A 160 -1.50 -3.82 17.33
CA PHE A 160 -2.04 -2.49 17.04
C PHE A 160 -3.27 -2.57 16.12
N GLY A 161 -4.35 -3.15 16.65
CA GLY A 161 -5.70 -2.79 16.24
C GLY A 161 -6.25 -3.45 14.96
N LEU A 162 -6.52 -4.76 15.02
CA LEU A 162 -7.65 -5.32 14.29
C LEU A 162 -8.95 -4.81 14.94
N ARG A 163 -9.30 -3.55 14.71
CA ARG A 163 -10.68 -3.09 14.91
C ARG A 163 -11.43 -3.46 13.63
N GLY A 164 -12.52 -4.22 13.77
CA GLY A 164 -13.33 -4.65 12.63
C GLY A 164 -13.77 -3.48 11.75
N PRO A 165 -14.14 -3.75 10.49
CA PRO A 165 -14.57 -2.72 9.56
C PRO A 165 -15.66 -1.87 10.22
N ALA A 166 -15.44 -0.55 10.25
CA ALA A 166 -16.46 0.38 10.71
C ALA A 166 -17.71 0.17 9.83
N ASP A 167 -18.86 0.05 10.49
CA ASP A 167 -20.14 -0.15 9.84
C ASP A 167 -20.34 0.94 8.76
N ARG A 168 -20.69 0.55 7.55
CA ARG A 168 -20.68 1.44 6.37
C ARG A 168 -21.70 2.57 6.50
N ASP A 169 -22.70 2.37 7.37
CA ASP A 169 -23.73 3.34 7.75
C ASP A 169 -23.26 4.35 8.83
N ALA A 170 -22.10 4.15 9.47
CA ALA A 170 -21.52 5.08 10.44
C ALA A 170 -20.85 6.31 9.80
N ASN A 171 -20.73 6.35 8.47
CA ASN A 171 -20.14 7.47 7.73
C ASN A 171 -20.99 8.75 7.72
N GLY A 172 -22.22 8.71 8.26
CA GLY A 172 -23.09 9.89 8.37
C GLY A 172 -22.86 10.72 9.64
N ILE A 173 -22.09 10.22 10.62
CA ILE A 173 -21.86 10.94 11.87
C ILE A 173 -20.62 11.83 11.70
N SER A 174 -20.84 13.12 11.53
CA SER A 174 -19.79 14.12 11.63
C SER A 174 -19.15 14.02 13.02
N LEU A 175 -17.87 13.64 13.04
CA LEU A 175 -17.09 13.50 14.26
C LEU A 175 -17.03 14.84 15.03
N TRP A 176 -17.10 15.95 14.30
CA TRP A 176 -17.23 17.30 14.86
C TRP A 176 -18.55 17.51 15.59
N ASP A 177 -19.67 17.11 14.99
CA ASP A 177 -20.99 17.26 15.61
C ASP A 177 -21.05 16.48 16.93
N THR A 178 -20.49 15.26 16.94
CA THR A 178 -20.40 14.42 18.14
C THR A 178 -19.54 15.05 19.24
N LEU A 179 -18.39 15.64 18.87
CA LEU A 179 -17.49 16.30 19.81
C LEU A 179 -18.04 17.64 20.33
N THR A 180 -18.92 18.31 19.57
CA THR A 180 -19.52 19.58 20.00
C THR A 180 -20.81 19.39 20.80
N GLU A 181 -21.56 18.31 20.55
CA GLU A 181 -22.79 17.98 21.28
C GLU A 181 -22.47 17.59 22.74
N ASN A 182 -21.39 16.84 22.95
CA ASN A 182 -20.94 16.46 24.27
C ASN A 182 -19.81 17.39 24.74
N LYS A 183 -20.08 18.23 25.75
CA LYS A 183 -19.10 19.19 26.28
C LYS A 183 -17.93 18.53 27.02
N ASP A 184 -18.02 17.23 27.29
CA ASP A 184 -16.97 16.49 27.95
C ASP A 184 -15.87 16.08 26.94
N PRO A 185 -14.58 16.15 27.33
CA PRO A 185 -13.50 15.71 26.47
C PRO A 185 -13.61 14.22 26.18
N TRP A 186 -13.39 13.84 24.93
CA TRP A 186 -13.29 12.43 24.55
C TRP A 186 -11.93 11.89 25.01
N VAL A 187 -11.95 10.89 25.89
CA VAL A 187 -10.73 10.32 26.48
C VAL A 187 -10.47 8.91 25.96
N GLN A 188 -9.30 8.71 25.35
CA GLN A 188 -8.78 7.40 24.96
C GLN A 188 -7.69 6.96 25.92
N ARG A 189 -7.85 5.81 26.57
CA ARG A 189 -6.82 5.18 27.41
C ARG A 189 -6.02 4.20 26.57
N LEU A 190 -4.70 4.33 26.58
CA LEU A 190 -3.75 3.49 25.86
C LEU A 190 -3.04 2.52 26.82
N PRO A 191 -2.44 1.43 26.30
CA PRO A 191 -1.58 0.56 27.11
C PRO A 191 -0.40 1.34 27.69
N GLY A 192 -0.07 1.03 28.95
CA GLY A 192 1.04 1.66 29.68
C GLY A 192 0.69 2.98 30.37
N GLY A 193 -0.58 3.22 30.71
CA GLY A 193 -1.00 4.40 31.48
C GLY A 193 -1.22 5.66 30.66
N ARG A 194 -0.67 5.73 29.44
CA ARG A 194 -0.84 6.83 28.50
C ARG A 194 -2.32 7.11 28.20
N ARG A 195 -2.64 8.38 28.01
CA ARG A 195 -3.99 8.83 27.61
C ARG A 195 -3.96 9.91 26.54
N ARG A 196 -5.01 9.96 25.73
CA ARG A 196 -5.28 11.05 24.79
C ARG A 196 -6.62 11.67 25.12
N GLU A 197 -6.70 12.99 25.07
CA GLU A 197 -7.93 13.74 25.27
C GLU A 197 -8.17 14.63 24.06
N ILE A 198 -9.39 14.58 23.51
CA ILE A 198 -9.82 15.47 22.44
C ILE A 198 -10.97 16.31 22.98
N SER A 199 -10.82 17.63 22.94
CA SER A 199 -11.90 18.57 23.24
C SER A 199 -12.14 19.49 22.04
N ALA A 200 -13.41 19.72 21.71
CA ALA A 200 -13.80 20.71 20.70
C ALA A 200 -14.13 22.04 21.38
N SER A 201 -13.66 23.14 20.79
CA SER A 201 -14.07 24.50 21.15
C SER A 201 -14.98 25.03 20.04
N PRO A 202 -16.32 24.96 20.20
CA PRO A 202 -17.26 25.35 19.15
C PRO A 202 -17.12 26.84 18.78
N ASP A 203 -16.73 27.69 19.74
CA ASP A 203 -16.54 29.12 19.51
C ASP A 203 -15.37 29.45 18.58
N GLN A 204 -14.37 28.56 18.50
CA GLN A 204 -13.13 28.78 17.77
C GLN A 204 -13.01 27.89 16.53
N ASP A 205 -13.96 26.98 16.29
CA ASP A 205 -13.91 25.98 15.22
C ASP A 205 -12.57 25.19 15.21
N ILE A 206 -12.10 24.84 16.42
CA ILE A 206 -10.90 24.05 16.63
C ILE A 206 -11.18 22.86 17.55
N ALA A 207 -10.50 21.75 17.27
CA ALA A 207 -10.30 20.67 18.23
C ALA A 207 -8.88 20.74 18.81
N ILE A 208 -8.78 20.48 20.11
CA ILE A 208 -7.53 20.41 20.84
C ILE A 208 -7.31 18.95 21.21
N LEU A 209 -6.27 18.34 20.64
CA LEU A 209 -5.77 17.03 21.03
C LEU A 209 -4.68 17.22 22.07
N ARG A 210 -4.82 16.59 23.22
CA ARG A 210 -3.84 16.53 24.29
C ARG A 210 -3.39 15.09 24.47
N GLU A 211 -2.09 14.85 24.56
CA GLU A 211 -1.54 13.50 24.77
C GLU A 211 -0.65 13.49 26.02
N ASP A 212 -0.72 12.39 26.76
CA ASP A 212 0.23 11.99 27.80
C ASP A 212 1.20 11.00 27.16
N THR A 213 2.42 11.45 26.90
CA THR A 213 3.40 10.70 26.10
C THR A 213 4.13 9.61 26.87
N ASP A 214 4.31 9.77 28.17
CA ASP A 214 5.11 8.87 29.02
C ASP A 214 4.28 8.04 30.02
N GLY A 215 3.00 8.34 30.18
CA GLY A 215 2.05 7.61 31.03
C GLY A 215 2.05 8.06 32.49
N ASP A 216 2.60 9.24 32.80
CA ASP A 216 2.61 9.82 34.15
C ASP A 216 1.28 10.49 34.54
N GLY A 217 0.32 10.56 33.60
CA GLY A 217 -0.97 11.20 33.77
C GLY A 217 -0.98 12.69 33.42
N ILE A 218 0.16 13.28 33.03
CA ILE A 218 0.29 14.67 32.61
C ILE A 218 0.16 14.76 31.09
N LEU A 219 -0.75 15.61 30.64
CA LEU A 219 -0.95 15.86 29.21
C LEU A 219 0.04 16.93 28.75
N ASP A 220 1.21 16.51 28.31
CA ASP A 220 2.36 17.35 27.96
C ASP A 220 2.34 17.80 26.50
N ARG A 221 1.79 17.00 25.60
CA ARG A 221 1.69 17.33 24.17
C ARG A 221 0.34 17.93 23.82
N VAL A 222 0.33 19.06 23.09
CA VAL A 222 -0.89 19.74 22.64
C VAL A 222 -0.83 20.01 21.14
N SER A 223 -1.84 19.53 20.42
CA SER A 223 -2.02 19.72 18.98
C SER A 223 -3.36 20.38 18.71
N ARG A 224 -3.41 21.28 17.72
CA ARG A 224 -4.64 21.96 17.30
C ARG A 224 -5.03 21.47 15.92
N ILE A 225 -6.27 21.02 15.79
CA ILE A 225 -6.85 20.52 14.54
C ILE A 225 -7.95 21.51 14.15
N ARG A 226 -7.85 22.07 12.94
CA ARG A 226 -8.91 22.91 12.39
C ARG A 226 -9.86 22.03 11.58
N SER A 227 -11.14 22.35 11.63
CA SER A 227 -12.11 21.84 10.67
C SER A 227 -11.66 22.27 9.27
N GLY A 228 -11.27 21.31 8.43
CA GLY A 228 -10.95 21.58 7.03
C GLY A 228 -12.25 21.82 6.28
N GLN A 229 -12.42 23.02 5.73
CA GLN A 229 -13.44 23.31 4.72
C GLN A 229 -13.15 22.58 3.42
#